data_AF-A0A524PKR2-F1
#
_entry.id   AF-A0A524PKR2-F1
#
_cell.length_a   1.000
_cell.length_b   1.000
_cell.length_c   1.000
_cell.angle_alpha   90.00
_cell.angle_beta   90.00
_cell.angle_gamma   90.00
#
_symmetry.space_group_name_H-M   'P 1'
#
loop_
_entity.id
_entity.type
_entity.pdbx_description
1 polymer ?
#
loop_
_entity_poly.entity_id
_entity_poly.type
_entity_poly.pdbx_seq_one_letter_code
_entity_poly.pdbx_strand_id
1 'polypeptide(L)'
;MTVGRFLVRFTALVAVLLGSVACATTDSPIVPSNPTPPTTTSPDMPAQSYVLPLGGLWELPADSPTGRIPSSVGTIEIEGLGAFTFDPLDIQTTRPDIFAAGHFSVFDVVAHLGNKDWFTLDYHYKESLDTHVIDELDGRMNWWYRAYYSGGWSEINAYRMDMLPYKDGMTIKLNTQPEEYMGRIYNSFAEELLRKSVNLGRVVIPEVRIGTVVHTNVPVSAHDFRDDVLQPGTVTALDVLLSLADQKKINRLKLTWYSSSGDAAPVDSFRVGQIDDGDGIYDEEATDAGRWLYETGSLEFSGFSGSHICVPSDVRPIVSPEYMTWYWLGSPA
;
A
#
# COMPACT_ATOMS: atom_id res chain seq x y z
N MET A 1 -8.07 -65.11 64.78
CA MET A 1 -7.67 -64.84 66.18
C MET A 1 -7.03 -63.46 66.22
N THR A 2 -7.71 -62.56 66.92
CA THR A 2 -7.26 -61.36 67.64
C THR A 2 -6.07 -60.56 67.09
N VAL A 3 -6.35 -59.37 66.54
CA VAL A 3 -5.75 -58.04 66.87
C VAL A 3 -6.76 -57.03 66.29
N GLY A 4 -7.32 -56.02 66.95
CA GLY A 4 -6.94 -55.25 68.12
C GLY A 4 -7.23 -53.79 67.77
N ARG A 5 -8.43 -53.31 68.09
CA ARG A 5 -8.87 -51.91 67.91
C ARG A 5 -8.02 -50.98 68.76
N PHE A 6 -7.59 -49.84 68.23
CA PHE A 6 -7.50 -48.61 69.02
C PHE A 6 -7.89 -47.40 68.17
N LEU A 7 -8.92 -46.72 68.64
CA LEU A 7 -9.51 -45.51 68.12
C LEU A 7 -9.09 -44.39 69.08
N VAL A 8 -8.35 -43.38 68.61
CA VAL A 8 -8.22 -42.11 69.34
C VAL A 8 -8.38 -40.98 68.33
N ARG A 9 -9.48 -40.24 68.48
CA ARG A 9 -9.72 -38.95 67.85
C ARG A 9 -9.08 -37.87 68.73
N PHE A 10 -8.32 -36.95 68.16
CA PHE A 10 -8.17 -35.61 68.72
C PHE A 10 -8.06 -34.57 67.59
N THR A 11 -9.17 -33.83 67.49
CA THR A 11 -9.40 -32.42 67.19
C THR A 11 -8.29 -31.54 66.63
N ALA A 12 -8.71 -30.82 65.57
CA ALA A 12 -8.12 -29.70 64.86
C ALA A 12 -7.37 -28.63 65.67
N LEU A 13 -6.29 -28.10 65.07
CA LEU A 13 -5.99 -26.67 65.02
C LEU A 13 -5.10 -26.38 63.80
N VAL A 14 -5.69 -25.90 62.70
CA VAL A 14 -4.94 -25.33 61.56
C VAL A 14 -4.79 -23.84 61.84
N ALA A 15 -3.58 -23.41 62.21
CA ALA A 15 -3.23 -22.01 62.28
C ALA A 15 -2.93 -21.50 60.85
N VAL A 16 -3.87 -20.72 60.31
CA VAL A 16 -3.70 -19.98 59.06
C VAL A 16 -2.80 -18.77 59.35
N LEU A 17 -1.59 -18.77 58.80
CA LEU A 17 -0.74 -17.58 58.70
C LEU A 17 -1.25 -16.75 57.51
N LEU A 18 -2.07 -15.74 57.83
CA LEU A 18 -2.40 -14.65 56.92
C LEU A 18 -1.18 -13.73 56.80
N GLY A 19 -0.34 -13.98 55.80
CA GLY A 19 0.59 -12.97 55.29
C GLY A 19 -0.21 -11.96 54.46
N SER A 20 -0.42 -10.78 55.01
CA SER A 20 -0.94 -9.61 54.30
C SER A 20 0.05 -9.18 53.21
N VAL A 21 -0.18 -9.63 51.97
CA VAL A 21 0.39 -8.99 50.79
C VAL A 21 -0.38 -7.70 50.59
N ALA A 22 0.30 -6.57 50.81
CA ALA A 22 -0.22 -5.27 50.42
C ALA A 22 -0.47 -5.29 48.91
N CYS A 23 -1.72 -5.10 48.50
CA CYS A 23 -2.05 -4.78 47.12
C CYS A 23 -1.37 -3.45 46.78
N ALA A 24 -0.23 -3.52 46.10
CA ALA A 24 0.24 -2.38 45.31
C ALA A 24 -0.79 -2.23 44.18
N THR A 25 -1.50 -1.12 44.18
CA THR A 25 -2.27 -0.66 43.03
C THR A 25 -1.33 -0.60 41.83
N THR A 26 -1.52 -1.51 40.88
CA THR A 26 -0.95 -1.38 39.53
C THR A 26 -1.61 -0.18 38.89
N ASP A 27 -0.97 0.98 39.05
CA ASP A 27 -1.20 2.12 38.16
C ASP A 27 -0.86 1.65 36.74
N SER A 28 -1.86 1.65 35.87
CA SER A 28 -1.65 1.44 34.44
C SER A 28 -0.64 2.48 33.93
N PRO A 29 0.30 2.10 33.04
CA PRO A 29 1.21 3.06 32.45
C PRO A 29 0.40 4.17 31.78
N ILE A 30 0.63 5.41 32.21
CA ILE A 30 0.05 6.60 31.61
C ILE A 30 0.67 6.74 30.23
N VAL A 31 -0.12 6.42 29.19
CA VAL A 31 0.21 6.76 27.81
C VAL A 31 0.24 8.30 27.73
N PRO A 32 1.36 8.93 27.33
CA PRO A 32 1.39 10.38 27.17
C PRO A 32 0.36 10.79 26.11
N SER A 33 -0.58 11.64 26.50
CA SER A 33 -1.48 12.30 25.55
C SER A 33 -0.65 13.27 24.72
N ASN A 34 -0.35 12.90 23.47
CA ASN A 34 0.37 13.77 22.56
C ASN A 34 -0.45 15.05 22.28
N PRO A 35 0.22 16.23 22.20
CA PRO A 35 -0.44 17.45 21.75
C PRO A 35 -0.98 17.24 20.33
N THR A 36 -2.18 17.75 20.09
CA THR A 36 -2.80 17.76 18.76
C THR A 36 -1.83 18.43 17.78
N PRO A 37 -1.40 17.75 16.69
CA PRO A 37 -0.51 18.34 15.71
C PRO A 37 -1.19 19.57 15.09
N PRO A 38 -0.46 20.66 14.81
CA PRO A 38 -0.99 21.73 13.99
C PRO A 38 -1.30 21.15 12.60
N THR A 39 -2.57 21.19 12.20
CA THR A 39 -2.99 20.89 10.84
C THR A 39 -2.37 21.96 9.93
N THR A 40 -1.21 21.66 9.36
CA THR A 40 -0.61 22.51 8.34
C THR A 40 -1.29 22.15 7.03
N THR A 41 -2.49 22.71 6.81
CA THR A 41 -3.20 22.55 5.56
C THR A 41 -2.48 23.38 4.49
N SER A 42 -1.58 22.76 3.73
CA SER A 42 -1.12 23.37 2.48
C SER A 42 -2.34 23.67 1.60
N PRO A 43 -2.41 24.85 0.96
CA PRO A 43 -3.58 25.25 0.20
C PRO A 43 -3.85 24.28 -0.95
N ASP A 44 -5.10 23.88 -1.11
CA ASP A 44 -5.54 23.04 -2.22
C ASP A 44 -5.27 23.76 -3.55
N MET A 45 -4.52 23.10 -4.43
CA MET A 45 -4.28 23.58 -5.78
C MET A 45 -5.45 23.21 -6.68
N PRO A 46 -5.87 24.10 -7.60
CA PRO A 46 -6.89 23.76 -8.58
C PRO A 46 -6.44 22.57 -9.44
N ALA A 47 -7.39 21.75 -9.88
CA ALA A 47 -7.09 20.64 -10.77
C ALA A 47 -6.47 21.14 -12.07
N GLN A 48 -5.41 20.47 -12.53
CA GLN A 48 -4.68 20.84 -13.74
C GLN A 48 -4.65 19.67 -14.72
N SER A 49 -5.16 19.89 -15.93
CA SER A 49 -5.26 18.87 -16.95
C SER A 49 -4.21 19.00 -18.05
N TYR A 50 -3.73 17.86 -18.51
CA TYR A 50 -2.74 17.69 -19.56
C TYR A 50 -3.28 16.72 -20.60
N VAL A 51 -3.22 17.10 -21.87
CA VAL A 51 -3.59 16.24 -23.00
C VAL A 51 -2.32 15.84 -23.71
N LEU A 52 -2.05 14.55 -23.74
CA LEU A 52 -0.89 13.93 -24.37
C LEU A 52 -1.31 13.27 -25.70
N PRO A 53 -0.45 13.29 -26.72
CA PRO A 53 0.91 13.86 -26.70
C PRO A 53 0.90 15.40 -26.78
N LEU A 54 1.72 16.06 -25.97
CA LEU A 54 1.90 17.51 -26.00
C LEU A 54 3.00 17.86 -27.00
N GLY A 55 2.65 18.52 -28.11
CA GLY A 55 3.62 18.82 -29.17
C GLY A 55 4.23 17.56 -29.83
N GLY A 56 3.54 16.42 -29.75
CA GLY A 56 4.01 15.13 -30.26
C GLY A 56 4.85 14.31 -29.27
N LEU A 57 5.05 14.79 -28.04
CA LEU A 57 5.78 14.09 -26.98
C LEU A 57 4.82 13.53 -25.92
N TRP A 58 5.12 12.33 -25.41
CA TRP A 58 4.40 11.68 -24.31
C TRP A 58 5.02 12.05 -22.96
N GLU A 59 5.19 13.34 -22.72
CA GLU A 59 5.85 13.89 -21.54
C GLU A 59 5.00 15.00 -20.91
N LEU A 60 5.09 15.15 -19.59
CA LEU A 60 4.55 16.31 -18.89
C LEU A 60 5.45 17.54 -19.09
N PRO A 61 4.90 18.76 -19.05
CA PRO A 61 5.73 19.96 -19.08
C PRO A 61 6.52 20.08 -17.76
N ALA A 62 7.70 20.72 -17.83
CA ALA A 62 8.63 20.82 -16.70
C ALA A 62 8.08 21.57 -15.47
N ASP A 63 7.00 22.33 -15.63
CA ASP A 63 6.29 23.04 -14.55
C ASP A 63 5.09 22.25 -14.01
N SER A 64 4.99 20.95 -14.31
CA SER A 64 3.95 20.09 -13.78
C SER A 64 4.00 20.01 -12.24
N PRO A 65 2.85 19.90 -11.57
CA PRO A 65 2.78 19.86 -10.11
C PRO A 65 3.44 18.60 -9.56
N THR A 66 4.05 18.75 -8.39
CA THR A 66 4.69 17.67 -7.63
C THR A 66 3.88 17.33 -6.38
N GLY A 67 4.07 16.12 -5.89
CA GLY A 67 3.46 15.63 -4.67
C GLY A 67 4.17 16.15 -3.44
N ARG A 68 3.40 16.36 -2.37
CA ARG A 68 3.96 16.78 -1.09
C ARG A 68 4.73 15.64 -0.44
N ILE A 69 5.86 15.99 0.16
CA ILE A 69 6.56 15.11 1.10
C ILE A 69 5.67 14.95 2.35
N PRO A 70 5.40 13.70 2.80
CA PRO A 70 4.66 13.46 4.03
C PRO A 70 5.28 14.19 5.22
N SER A 71 4.45 14.85 6.03
CA SER A 71 4.90 15.71 7.13
C SER A 71 3.96 15.73 8.34
N SER A 72 2.75 15.17 8.18
CA SER A 72 1.76 15.14 9.25
C SER A 72 1.91 13.87 10.08
N VAL A 73 1.86 13.99 11.40
CA VAL A 73 1.91 12.84 12.32
C VAL A 73 0.92 11.76 11.88
N GLY A 74 1.43 10.56 11.62
CA GLY A 74 0.67 9.41 11.18
C GLY A 74 0.30 8.48 12.33
N THR A 75 -0.66 7.59 12.08
CA THR A 75 -1.04 6.52 13.02
C THR A 75 -1.07 5.17 12.30
N ILE A 76 -0.63 4.13 12.98
CA ILE A 76 -0.75 2.73 12.57
C ILE A 76 -1.39 1.92 13.69
N GLU A 77 -2.35 1.06 13.35
CA GLU A 77 -2.95 0.11 14.29
C GLU A 77 -2.36 -1.28 14.06
N ILE A 78 -1.86 -1.92 15.12
CA ILE A 78 -1.32 -3.28 15.06
C ILE A 78 -2.19 -4.19 15.94
N GLU A 79 -2.76 -5.23 15.33
CA GLU A 79 -3.64 -6.20 16.00
C GLU A 79 -2.99 -6.81 17.25
N GLY A 80 -3.56 -6.53 18.43
CA GLY A 80 -3.06 -7.05 19.70
C GLY A 80 -2.06 -6.14 20.42
N LEU A 81 -1.52 -5.12 19.75
CA LEU A 81 -0.60 -4.14 20.34
C LEU A 81 -1.20 -2.73 20.47
N GLY A 82 -2.22 -2.41 19.68
CA GLY A 82 -2.91 -1.12 19.72
C GLY A 82 -2.42 -0.14 18.66
N ALA A 83 -2.59 1.16 18.92
CA ALA A 83 -2.26 2.23 17.98
C ALA A 83 -0.92 2.88 18.35
N PHE A 84 -0.10 3.14 17.33
CA PHE A 84 1.18 3.82 17.44
C PHE A 84 1.17 5.05 16.54
N THR A 85 1.79 6.13 17.02
CA THR A 85 1.98 7.36 16.25
C THR A 85 3.41 7.46 15.76
N PHE A 86 3.62 8.03 14.57
CA PHE A 86 4.96 8.27 14.03
C PHE A 86 5.05 9.66 13.39
N ASP A 87 6.25 10.23 13.38
CA ASP A 87 6.58 11.43 12.62
C ASP A 87 7.14 10.99 11.26
N PRO A 88 6.50 11.34 10.13
CA PRO A 88 7.02 11.02 8.80
C PRO A 88 8.46 11.51 8.55
N LEU A 89 8.88 12.60 9.19
CA LEU A 89 10.23 13.16 9.02
C LEU A 89 11.32 12.30 9.65
N ASP A 90 10.96 11.41 10.57
CA ASP A 90 11.87 10.44 11.20
C ASP A 90 12.03 9.15 10.38
N ILE A 91 11.20 8.95 9.34
CA ILE A 91 11.17 7.70 8.58
C ILE A 91 12.20 7.75 7.45
N GLN A 92 12.99 6.67 7.36
CA GLN A 92 13.89 6.42 6.24
C GLN A 92 13.37 5.24 5.43
N THR A 93 13.40 5.37 4.11
CA THR A 93 12.95 4.27 3.25
C THR A 93 13.94 3.11 3.25
N THR A 94 13.40 1.90 3.31
CA THR A 94 14.12 0.63 3.07
C THR A 94 14.22 0.30 1.59
N ARG A 95 13.55 1.07 0.71
CA ARG A 95 13.57 0.94 -0.75
C ARG A 95 14.08 2.21 -1.43
N PRO A 96 15.35 2.59 -1.20
CA PRO A 96 15.95 3.77 -1.86
C PRO A 96 16.12 3.58 -3.37
N ASP A 97 15.91 2.37 -3.88
CA ASP A 97 15.82 2.04 -5.30
C ASP A 97 14.46 2.41 -5.92
N ILE A 98 13.41 2.60 -5.10
CA ILE A 98 12.06 2.95 -5.55
C ILE A 98 11.67 4.37 -5.17
N PHE A 99 11.92 4.80 -3.93
CA PHE A 99 11.42 6.08 -3.43
C PHE A 99 12.46 7.19 -3.52
N ALA A 100 12.01 8.37 -3.97
CA ALA A 100 12.77 9.60 -3.90
C ALA A 100 12.99 10.06 -2.45
N ALA A 101 13.95 10.95 -2.23
CA ALA A 101 14.27 11.44 -0.90
C ALA A 101 13.05 12.10 -0.22
N GLY A 102 12.76 11.72 1.02
CA GLY A 102 11.59 12.18 1.78
C GLY A 102 10.32 11.36 1.55
N HIS A 103 10.30 10.48 0.56
CA HIS A 103 9.22 9.53 0.33
C HIS A 103 9.59 8.15 0.85
N PHE A 104 8.56 7.39 1.27
CA PHE A 104 8.72 6.08 1.88
C PHE A 104 7.42 5.27 1.74
N SER A 105 7.51 3.98 2.04
CA SER A 105 6.41 3.02 1.94
C SER A 105 5.68 2.79 3.27
N VAL A 106 4.53 2.12 3.22
CA VAL A 106 3.85 1.65 4.43
C VAL A 106 4.72 0.67 5.25
N PHE A 107 5.55 -0.14 4.60
CA PHE A 107 6.49 -1.03 5.31
C PHE A 107 7.52 -0.24 6.12
N ASP A 108 8.00 0.89 5.59
CA ASP A 108 9.00 1.73 6.26
C ASP A 108 8.48 2.29 7.60
N VAL A 109 7.18 2.52 7.71
CA VAL A 109 6.52 2.87 8.99
C VAL A 109 6.69 1.73 10.00
N VAL A 110 6.41 0.49 9.60
CA VAL A 110 6.52 -0.69 10.48
C VAL A 110 7.96 -0.89 10.92
N ALA A 111 8.90 -0.87 9.97
CA ALA A 111 10.33 -1.00 10.23
C ALA A 111 10.84 0.10 11.17
N HIS A 112 10.42 1.35 10.96
CA HIS A 112 10.80 2.47 11.82
C HIS A 112 10.37 2.25 13.28
N LEU A 113 9.14 1.79 13.52
CA LEU A 113 8.64 1.56 14.88
C LEU A 113 9.31 0.35 15.53
N GLY A 114 9.60 -0.71 14.77
CA GLY A 114 10.40 -1.84 15.23
C GLY A 114 11.81 -1.40 15.65
N ASN A 115 12.47 -0.55 14.86
CA ASN A 115 13.80 0.01 15.17
C ASN A 115 13.83 0.94 16.39
N LYS A 116 12.66 1.45 16.83
CA LYS A 116 12.51 2.20 18.08
C LYS A 116 12.29 1.28 19.29
N ASP A 117 12.36 -0.04 19.11
CA ASP A 117 12.11 -1.07 20.13
C ASP A 117 10.71 -0.96 20.78
N TRP A 118 9.72 -0.46 20.03
CA TRP A 118 8.34 -0.37 20.51
C TRP A 118 7.63 -1.73 20.53
N PHE A 119 8.11 -2.65 19.70
CA PHE A 119 7.74 -4.06 19.67
C PHE A 119 8.89 -4.85 19.03
N THR A 120 8.96 -6.15 19.28
CA THR A 120 9.93 -7.03 18.60
C THR A 120 9.52 -7.19 17.14
N LEU A 121 10.42 -6.93 16.21
CA LEU A 121 10.20 -7.06 14.78
C LEU A 121 11.41 -7.73 14.12
N ASP A 122 11.18 -8.91 13.56
CA ASP A 122 12.13 -9.59 12.69
C ASP A 122 11.61 -9.54 11.24
N TYR A 123 12.45 -9.05 10.34
CA TYR A 123 12.13 -8.95 8.92
C TYR A 123 13.39 -9.06 8.08
N HIS A 124 13.23 -9.41 6.80
CA HIS A 124 14.32 -9.41 5.83
C HIS A 124 13.83 -8.99 4.45
N TYR A 125 14.77 -8.51 3.63
CA TYR A 125 14.53 -8.38 2.20
C TYR A 125 14.64 -9.74 1.52
N LYS A 126 13.58 -10.16 0.79
CA LYS A 126 13.57 -11.43 0.09
C LYS A 126 13.71 -11.20 -1.41
N GLU A 127 14.93 -11.35 -1.93
CA GLU A 127 15.25 -11.15 -3.36
C GLU A 127 14.35 -11.96 -4.30
N SER A 128 13.95 -13.18 -3.91
CA SER A 128 13.09 -14.03 -4.72
C SER A 128 11.63 -13.56 -4.79
N LEU A 129 11.26 -12.53 -4.04
CA LEU A 129 9.94 -11.87 -4.03
C LEU A 129 10.02 -10.35 -4.32
N ASP A 130 11.22 -9.77 -4.28
CA ASP A 130 11.49 -8.34 -4.48
C ASP A 130 10.73 -7.45 -3.50
N THR A 131 10.62 -7.92 -2.25
CA THR A 131 9.88 -7.26 -1.16
C THR A 131 10.53 -7.58 0.17
N HIS A 132 10.34 -6.69 1.14
CA HIS A 132 10.52 -7.02 2.54
C HIS A 132 9.41 -7.95 3.05
N VAL A 133 9.78 -8.94 3.86
CA VAL A 133 8.89 -9.91 4.51
C VAL A 133 9.03 -9.75 6.01
N ILE A 134 7.90 -9.61 6.72
CA ILE A 134 7.84 -9.69 8.18
C ILE A 134 7.88 -11.19 8.55
N ASP A 135 8.97 -11.62 9.15
CA ASP A 135 9.12 -12.99 9.62
C ASP A 135 8.35 -13.17 10.94
N GLU A 136 8.55 -12.23 11.87
CA GLU A 136 7.89 -12.21 13.16
C GLU A 136 7.64 -10.76 13.62
N LEU A 137 6.47 -10.52 14.19
CA LEU A 137 6.17 -9.31 14.95
C LEU A 137 5.50 -9.74 16.24
N ASP A 138 6.16 -9.43 17.36
CA ASP A 138 5.76 -9.76 18.73
C ASP A 138 5.34 -11.24 18.93
N GLY A 139 6.21 -12.17 18.52
CA GLY A 139 5.97 -13.61 18.66
C GLY A 139 4.95 -14.20 17.69
N ARG A 140 4.47 -13.43 16.72
CA ARG A 140 3.45 -13.85 15.73
C ARG A 140 3.97 -13.71 14.32
N MET A 141 3.59 -14.65 13.45
CA MET A 141 3.94 -14.69 12.03
C MET A 141 2.76 -14.28 11.14
N ASN A 142 2.97 -14.24 9.83
CA ASN A 142 1.93 -14.04 8.80
C ASN A 142 1.22 -12.68 8.90
N TRP A 143 2.00 -11.62 9.13
CA TRP A 143 1.48 -10.25 9.17
C TRP A 143 1.24 -9.71 7.77
N TRP A 144 0.07 -9.10 7.60
CA TRP A 144 -0.27 -8.32 6.41
C TRP A 144 -0.90 -7.00 6.81
N TYR A 145 -1.17 -6.15 5.82
CA TYR A 145 -1.66 -4.81 6.04
C TYR A 145 -2.93 -4.51 5.26
N ARG A 146 -3.66 -3.53 5.76
CA ARG A 146 -4.60 -2.73 5.01
C ARG A 146 -4.20 -1.28 5.14
N ALA A 147 -4.14 -0.57 4.03
CA ALA A 147 -3.91 0.86 4.07
C ALA A 147 -4.80 1.57 3.04
N TYR A 148 -5.31 2.73 3.42
CA TYR A 148 -6.21 3.53 2.61
C TYR A 148 -6.08 5.00 2.95
N TYR A 149 -6.27 5.86 1.95
CA TYR A 149 -6.15 7.31 2.07
C TYR A 149 -7.20 7.88 3.03
N SER A 150 -6.98 9.12 3.49
CA SER A 150 -7.93 9.85 4.34
C SER A 150 -9.32 9.93 3.68
N GLY A 151 -10.38 9.55 4.40
CA GLY A 151 -11.74 9.50 3.84
C GLY A 151 -12.01 8.30 2.91
N GLY A 152 -11.01 7.46 2.64
CA GLY A 152 -11.18 6.18 1.96
C GLY A 152 -11.76 5.09 2.87
N TRP A 153 -11.92 3.89 2.30
CA TRP A 153 -12.39 2.71 3.03
C TRP A 153 -11.33 1.62 3.07
N SER A 154 -11.49 0.70 4.03
CA SER A 154 -10.61 -0.46 4.17
C SER A 154 -10.76 -1.42 2.99
N GLU A 155 -9.67 -1.63 2.26
CA GLU A 155 -9.61 -2.53 1.11
C GLU A 155 -8.72 -3.75 1.41
N ILE A 156 -9.09 -4.89 0.81
CA ILE A 156 -8.18 -6.03 0.72
C ILE A 156 -7.18 -5.72 -0.38
N ASN A 157 -5.91 -6.00 -0.15
CA ASN A 157 -4.87 -5.83 -1.16
C ASN A 157 -3.91 -7.03 -1.12
N ALA A 158 -3.36 -7.36 -2.29
CA ALA A 158 -2.25 -8.30 -2.43
C ALA A 158 -0.99 -7.57 -2.92
N TYR A 159 -0.82 -6.29 -2.57
CA TYR A 159 0.24 -5.44 -3.09
C TYR A 159 1.40 -5.34 -2.11
N ARG A 160 2.64 -5.37 -2.60
CA ARG A 160 3.85 -5.33 -1.75
C ARG A 160 3.81 -4.13 -0.81
N MET A 161 3.90 -4.39 0.49
CA MET A 161 3.80 -3.35 1.53
C MET A 161 4.90 -2.31 1.39
N ASP A 162 6.09 -2.74 0.97
CA ASP A 162 7.27 -1.89 0.76
C ASP A 162 7.28 -1.17 -0.59
N MET A 163 6.23 -1.33 -1.40
CA MET A 163 6.01 -0.56 -2.63
C MET A 163 4.76 0.34 -2.55
N LEU A 164 4.03 0.32 -1.43
CA LEU A 164 2.87 1.19 -1.23
C LEU A 164 3.30 2.54 -0.68
N PRO A 165 3.27 3.64 -1.46
CA PRO A 165 3.71 4.94 -0.99
C PRO A 165 2.84 5.40 0.17
N TYR A 166 3.47 5.84 1.26
CA TYR A 166 2.76 6.51 2.35
C TYR A 166 2.37 7.94 1.95
N LYS A 167 1.20 8.38 2.44
CA LYS A 167 0.71 9.76 2.32
C LYS A 167 0.15 10.22 3.67
N ASP A 168 0.19 11.52 3.92
CA ASP A 168 -0.40 12.10 5.14
C ASP A 168 -1.87 11.69 5.29
N GLY A 169 -2.29 11.43 6.53
CA GLY A 169 -3.68 11.06 6.85
C GLY A 169 -4.09 9.65 6.39
N MET A 170 -3.20 8.87 5.80
CA MET A 170 -3.46 7.47 5.46
C MET A 170 -3.70 6.65 6.73
N THR A 171 -4.75 5.82 6.72
CA THR A 171 -4.97 4.83 7.78
C THR A 171 -4.21 3.56 7.45
N ILE A 172 -3.42 3.04 8.40
CA ILE A 172 -2.68 1.79 8.25
C ILE A 172 -3.10 0.83 9.37
N LYS A 173 -3.43 -0.41 9.01
CA LYS A 173 -3.76 -1.48 9.95
C LYS A 173 -2.95 -2.72 9.62
N LEU A 174 -2.27 -3.30 10.61
CA LEU A 174 -1.62 -4.60 10.52
C LEU A 174 -2.43 -5.64 11.27
N ASN A 175 -2.62 -6.79 10.64
CA ASN A 175 -3.27 -7.95 11.25
C ASN A 175 -2.64 -9.24 10.73
N THR A 176 -2.75 -10.31 11.51
CA THR A 176 -2.33 -11.62 11.01
C THR A 176 -3.32 -12.18 10.00
N GLN A 177 -2.80 -12.95 9.05
CA GLN A 177 -3.58 -13.63 8.03
C GLN A 177 -3.36 -15.14 8.10
N PRO A 178 -4.29 -15.96 7.56
CA PRO A 178 -4.03 -17.39 7.38
C PRO A 178 -2.77 -17.63 6.55
N GLU A 179 -1.95 -18.60 6.96
CA GLU A 179 -0.70 -18.96 6.27
C GLU A 179 -0.93 -19.24 4.78
N GLU A 180 -2.02 -19.93 4.43
CA GLU A 180 -2.40 -20.20 3.04
C GLU A 180 -2.63 -18.91 2.24
N TYR A 181 -3.24 -17.88 2.84
CA TYR A 181 -3.44 -16.59 2.18
C TYR A 181 -2.11 -15.87 1.93
N MET A 182 -1.21 -15.88 2.92
CA MET A 182 0.14 -15.33 2.76
C MET A 182 0.94 -16.08 1.69
N GLY A 183 0.84 -17.41 1.66
CA GLY A 183 1.47 -18.24 0.64
C GLY A 183 1.04 -17.87 -0.78
N ARG A 184 -0.24 -17.57 -0.99
CA ARG A 184 -0.76 -17.10 -2.29
C ARG A 184 -0.21 -15.73 -2.70
N ILE A 185 -0.17 -14.77 -1.77
CA ILE A 185 0.41 -13.45 -2.04
C ILE A 185 1.88 -13.61 -2.45
N TYR A 186 2.67 -14.34 -1.67
CA TYR A 186 4.08 -14.55 -1.99
C TYR A 186 4.30 -15.36 -3.27
N ASN A 187 3.45 -16.34 -3.57
CA ASN A 187 3.51 -17.04 -4.85
C ASN A 187 3.30 -16.07 -6.03
N SER A 188 2.32 -15.16 -5.92
CA SER A 188 2.07 -14.16 -6.96
C SER A 188 3.30 -13.26 -7.20
N PHE A 189 4.01 -12.86 -6.15
CA PHE A 189 5.23 -12.06 -6.26
C PHE A 189 6.38 -12.84 -6.91
N ALA A 190 6.54 -14.11 -6.56
CA ALA A 190 7.55 -14.98 -7.17
C ALA A 190 7.28 -15.18 -8.68
N GLU A 191 6.01 -15.32 -9.06
CA GLU A 191 5.62 -15.44 -10.47
C GLU A 191 5.87 -14.16 -11.27
N GLU A 192 5.67 -12.98 -10.68
CA GLU A 192 6.04 -11.71 -11.32
C GLU A 192 7.53 -11.63 -11.60
N LEU A 193 8.38 -12.04 -10.65
CA LEU A 193 9.81 -12.06 -10.87
C LEU A 193 10.26 -13.13 -11.86
N LEU A 194 9.60 -14.29 -11.86
CA LEU A 194 9.83 -15.29 -12.90
C LEU A 194 9.50 -14.71 -14.29
N ARG A 195 8.35 -14.04 -14.43
CA ARG A 195 7.96 -13.33 -15.68
C ARG A 195 9.00 -12.27 -16.07
N LYS A 196 9.46 -11.45 -15.13
CA LYS A 196 10.49 -10.43 -15.40
C LYS A 196 11.81 -11.08 -15.83
N SER A 197 12.21 -12.16 -15.17
CA SER A 197 13.43 -12.92 -15.46
C SER A 197 13.43 -13.56 -16.86
N VAL A 198 12.34 -14.25 -17.24
CA VAL A 198 12.22 -14.83 -18.59
C VAL A 198 12.20 -13.77 -19.69
N ASN A 199 11.80 -12.54 -19.35
CA ASN A 199 11.83 -11.38 -20.23
C ASN A 199 13.14 -10.57 -20.16
N LEU A 200 14.20 -11.16 -19.60
CA LEU A 200 15.55 -10.57 -19.48
C LEU A 200 15.56 -9.28 -18.65
N GLY A 201 14.79 -9.28 -17.56
CA GLY A 201 14.68 -8.15 -16.65
C GLY A 201 13.64 -7.10 -17.06
N ARG A 202 13.03 -7.22 -18.25
CA ARG A 202 12.03 -6.27 -18.74
C ARG A 202 10.65 -6.58 -18.16
N VAL A 203 9.89 -5.52 -17.92
CA VAL A 203 8.48 -5.61 -17.57
C VAL A 203 7.70 -5.93 -18.85
N VAL A 204 7.08 -7.10 -18.88
CA VAL A 204 6.17 -7.49 -19.98
C VAL A 204 4.89 -8.00 -19.34
N ILE A 205 3.78 -7.33 -19.63
CA ILE A 205 2.46 -7.71 -19.10
C ILE A 205 1.78 -8.63 -20.13
N PRO A 206 1.47 -9.89 -19.76
CA PRO A 206 0.85 -10.85 -20.67
C PRO A 206 -0.45 -10.33 -21.31
N GLU A 207 -1.32 -9.69 -20.54
CA GLU A 207 -2.57 -9.10 -21.03
C GLU A 207 -2.78 -7.69 -20.45
N VAL A 208 -2.96 -6.71 -21.32
CA VAL A 208 -3.44 -5.37 -20.98
C VAL A 208 -4.77 -5.13 -21.68
N ARG A 209 -5.81 -4.85 -20.92
CA ARG A 209 -7.15 -4.56 -21.43
C ARG A 209 -7.49 -3.08 -21.21
N ILE A 210 -8.00 -2.41 -22.24
CA ILE A 210 -8.54 -1.06 -22.16
C ILE A 210 -9.96 -1.13 -22.70
N GLY A 211 -10.95 -1.01 -21.81
CA GLY A 211 -12.35 -1.22 -22.16
C GLY A 211 -12.56 -2.59 -22.82
N THR A 212 -12.90 -2.59 -24.11
CA THR A 212 -13.09 -3.81 -24.92
C THR A 212 -11.84 -4.29 -25.66
N VAL A 213 -10.81 -3.45 -25.76
CA VAL A 213 -9.58 -3.75 -26.50
C VAL A 213 -8.61 -4.54 -25.63
N VAL A 214 -7.96 -5.54 -26.22
CA VAL A 214 -6.96 -6.39 -25.56
C VAL A 214 -5.63 -6.31 -26.30
N HIS A 215 -4.58 -5.99 -25.56
CA HIS A 215 -3.19 -6.04 -26.00
C HIS A 215 -2.49 -7.19 -25.28
N THR A 216 -1.65 -7.93 -26.00
CA THR A 216 -0.94 -9.08 -25.44
C THR A 216 0.57 -8.86 -25.46
N ASN A 217 1.25 -9.37 -24.43
CA ASN A 217 2.69 -9.28 -24.25
C ASN A 217 3.20 -7.84 -24.37
N VAL A 218 2.58 -6.92 -23.63
CA VAL A 218 2.88 -5.49 -23.69
C VAL A 218 4.22 -5.24 -23.00
N PRO A 219 5.28 -4.85 -23.73
CA PRO A 219 6.50 -4.37 -23.10
C PRO A 219 6.24 -3.00 -22.47
N VAL A 220 6.72 -2.80 -21.25
CA VAL A 220 6.55 -1.56 -20.50
C VAL A 220 7.91 -0.99 -20.13
N SER A 221 8.12 0.29 -20.41
CA SER A 221 9.29 1.07 -19.99
C SER A 221 8.87 2.13 -19.00
N ALA A 222 9.77 2.54 -18.11
CA ALA A 222 9.51 3.69 -17.23
C ALA A 222 9.49 4.99 -18.06
N HIS A 223 8.55 5.89 -17.74
CA HIS A 223 8.46 7.23 -18.31
C HIS A 223 8.80 8.33 -17.30
N ASP A 224 9.05 7.97 -16.04
CA ASP A 224 9.55 8.84 -14.98
C ASP A 224 8.67 10.09 -14.72
N PHE A 225 7.35 9.95 -14.89
CA PHE A 225 6.38 11.04 -14.65
C PHE A 225 6.31 11.55 -13.21
N ARG A 226 6.87 10.78 -12.27
CA ARG A 226 6.82 11.01 -10.83
C ARG A 226 8.20 10.93 -10.19
N ASP A 227 9.20 11.51 -10.82
CA ASP A 227 10.57 11.61 -10.30
C ASP A 227 10.68 12.43 -8.98
N ASP A 228 9.60 13.13 -8.63
CA ASP A 228 9.38 13.78 -7.33
C ASP A 228 9.14 12.78 -6.20
N VAL A 229 8.47 11.65 -6.46
CA VAL A 229 8.10 10.62 -5.47
C VAL A 229 8.92 9.34 -5.62
N LEU A 230 9.28 8.99 -6.85
CA LEU A 230 9.90 7.73 -7.22
C LEU A 230 11.28 7.97 -7.83
N GLN A 231 12.17 6.98 -7.73
CA GLN A 231 13.44 7.01 -8.42
C GLN A 231 13.25 6.86 -9.94
N PRO A 232 14.03 7.56 -10.77
CA PRO A 232 14.06 7.33 -12.21
C PRO A 232 14.30 5.86 -12.56
N GLY A 233 13.56 5.35 -13.55
CA GLY A 233 13.54 3.95 -13.95
C GLY A 233 12.52 3.08 -13.21
N THR A 234 11.79 3.63 -12.23
CA THR A 234 10.69 2.91 -11.56
C THR A 234 9.48 2.82 -12.49
N VAL A 235 9.15 1.61 -12.93
CA VAL A 235 7.97 1.38 -13.78
C VAL A 235 6.69 1.44 -12.94
N THR A 236 5.73 2.24 -13.38
CA THR A 236 4.44 2.46 -12.74
C THR A 236 3.29 1.87 -13.54
N ALA A 237 2.11 1.77 -12.93
CA ALA A 237 0.89 1.39 -13.63
C ALA A 237 0.52 2.38 -14.76
N LEU A 238 0.83 3.67 -14.63
CA LEU A 238 0.59 4.67 -15.67
C LEU A 238 1.48 4.42 -16.90
N ASP A 239 2.72 3.97 -16.69
CA ASP A 239 3.67 3.69 -17.76
C ASP A 239 3.19 2.61 -18.73
N VAL A 240 2.24 1.78 -18.33
CA VAL A 240 1.58 0.81 -19.23
C VAL A 240 0.82 1.51 -20.35
N LEU A 241 0.07 2.57 -20.02
CA LEU A 241 -0.64 3.39 -21.02
C LEU A 241 0.37 4.15 -21.88
N LEU A 242 1.39 4.76 -21.28
CA LEU A 242 2.41 5.51 -22.02
C LEU A 242 3.21 4.60 -22.97
N SER A 243 3.53 3.38 -22.54
CA SER A 243 4.20 2.38 -23.39
C SER A 243 3.31 1.90 -24.55
N LEU A 244 2.00 1.79 -24.35
CA LEU A 244 1.05 1.53 -25.44
C LEU A 244 0.96 2.72 -26.40
N ALA A 245 1.07 3.94 -25.87
CA ALA A 245 1.10 5.16 -26.65
C ALA A 245 2.34 5.26 -27.55
N ASP A 246 3.52 4.91 -27.03
CA ASP A 246 4.77 4.78 -27.82
C ASP A 246 4.64 3.75 -28.95
N GLN A 247 3.85 2.69 -28.71
CA GLN A 247 3.51 1.67 -29.71
C GLN A 247 2.39 2.08 -30.67
N LYS A 248 1.91 3.34 -30.59
CA LYS A 248 0.81 3.88 -31.39
C LYS A 248 -0.49 3.10 -31.22
N LYS A 249 -0.74 2.60 -30.00
CA LYS A 249 -1.99 1.94 -29.61
C LYS A 249 -2.94 2.88 -28.87
N ILE A 250 -2.43 3.99 -28.37
CA ILE A 250 -3.22 5.08 -27.79
C ILE A 250 -2.89 6.33 -28.58
N ASN A 251 -3.92 7.01 -29.07
CA ASN A 251 -3.81 8.24 -29.85
C ASN A 251 -3.72 9.46 -28.95
N ARG A 252 -4.43 9.42 -27.82
CA ARG A 252 -4.48 10.53 -26.87
C ARG A 252 -4.76 10.03 -25.45
N LEU A 253 -4.12 10.68 -24.48
CA LEU A 253 -4.30 10.43 -23.05
C LEU A 253 -4.55 11.77 -22.36
N LYS A 254 -5.61 11.88 -21.55
CA LYS A 254 -5.80 13.03 -20.67
C LYS A 254 -5.45 12.65 -19.24
N LEU A 255 -4.54 13.39 -18.64
CA LEU A 255 -4.17 13.28 -17.23
C LEU A 255 -4.61 14.54 -16.50
N THR A 256 -5.24 14.38 -15.33
CA THR A 256 -5.62 15.52 -14.50
C THR A 256 -5.01 15.37 -13.12
N TRP A 257 -4.22 16.36 -12.70
CA TRP A 257 -3.67 16.46 -11.36
C TRP A 257 -4.76 16.87 -10.36
N TYR A 258 -4.75 16.23 -9.20
CA TYR A 258 -5.57 16.61 -8.05
C TYR A 258 -4.70 16.68 -6.79
N SER A 259 -4.69 17.83 -6.10
CA SER A 259 -4.09 17.93 -4.75
C SER A 259 -5.01 17.33 -3.67
N SER A 260 -6.32 17.34 -3.92
CA SER A 260 -7.37 16.76 -3.08
C SER A 260 -8.55 16.27 -3.92
N SER A 261 -9.41 15.41 -3.35
CA SER A 261 -10.61 14.88 -4.01
C SER A 261 -11.67 14.54 -2.97
N GLY A 262 -12.65 15.42 -2.78
CA GLY A 262 -13.65 15.26 -1.72
C GLY A 262 -12.98 15.30 -0.34
N ASP A 263 -13.24 14.32 0.50
CA ASP A 263 -12.60 14.20 1.83
C ASP A 263 -11.16 13.65 1.75
N ALA A 264 -10.70 13.23 0.57
CA ALA A 264 -9.34 12.76 0.35
C ALA A 264 -8.38 13.92 0.17
N ALA A 265 -7.55 14.18 1.19
CA ALA A 265 -6.44 15.11 1.11
C ALA A 265 -5.29 14.62 2.03
N PRO A 266 -4.03 14.62 1.54
CA PRO A 266 -3.59 14.85 0.16
C PRO A 266 -3.97 13.70 -0.80
N VAL A 267 -4.24 14.04 -2.07
CA VAL A 267 -4.24 13.07 -3.19
C VAL A 267 -2.91 13.12 -3.91
N ASP A 268 -2.50 14.30 -4.36
CA ASP A 268 -1.19 14.59 -4.98
C ASP A 268 -0.79 13.56 -6.06
N SER A 269 -1.69 13.34 -7.01
CA SER A 269 -1.52 12.38 -8.09
C SER A 269 -2.31 12.75 -9.34
N PHE A 270 -1.82 12.26 -10.48
CA PHE A 270 -2.53 12.29 -11.74
C PHE A 270 -3.60 11.20 -11.78
N ARG A 271 -4.79 11.58 -12.25
CA ARG A 271 -5.85 10.66 -12.64
C ARG A 271 -5.96 10.61 -14.15
N VAL A 272 -6.18 9.41 -14.67
CA VAL A 272 -6.52 9.22 -16.08
C VAL A 272 -7.94 9.69 -16.31
N GLY A 273 -8.07 10.80 -17.03
CA GLY A 273 -9.34 11.39 -17.42
C GLY A 273 -9.85 10.88 -18.76
N GLN A 274 -8.97 10.45 -19.67
CA GLN A 274 -9.37 9.96 -20.99
C GLN A 274 -8.32 9.02 -21.53
N ILE A 275 -8.74 7.89 -22.10
CA ILE A 275 -7.91 7.01 -22.91
C ILE A 275 -8.58 6.95 -24.27
N ASP A 276 -7.94 7.50 -25.30
CA ASP A 276 -8.42 7.49 -26.68
C ASP A 276 -7.53 6.54 -27.47
N ASP A 277 -8.05 5.33 -27.74
CA ASP A 277 -7.36 4.29 -28.51
C ASP A 277 -7.85 4.23 -29.96
N GLY A 278 -8.92 4.95 -30.28
CA GLY A 278 -9.49 5.09 -31.62
C GLY A 278 -10.42 3.95 -32.02
N ASP A 279 -10.87 3.11 -31.08
CA ASP A 279 -11.90 2.09 -31.33
C ASP A 279 -13.33 2.67 -31.36
N GLY A 280 -13.51 3.93 -30.92
CA GLY A 280 -14.78 4.63 -30.88
C GLY A 280 -15.67 4.28 -29.67
N ILE A 281 -15.13 3.58 -28.67
CA ILE A 281 -15.82 3.10 -27.47
C ILE A 281 -15.04 3.55 -26.22
N TYR A 282 -15.69 4.33 -25.36
CA TYR A 282 -15.06 4.91 -24.15
C TYR A 282 -13.88 5.87 -24.43
N ASP A 283 -13.68 6.32 -25.67
CA ASP A 283 -12.70 7.35 -26.04
C ASP A 283 -13.01 8.73 -25.43
N GLU A 284 -14.13 8.90 -24.73
CA GLU A 284 -14.56 10.19 -24.17
C GLU A 284 -13.87 10.53 -22.84
N GLU A 285 -13.88 11.82 -22.52
CA GLU A 285 -13.37 12.32 -21.26
C GLU A 285 -14.29 11.94 -20.09
N ALA A 286 -13.67 11.53 -18.99
CA ALA A 286 -14.33 11.31 -17.71
C ALA A 286 -15.10 12.55 -17.26
N THR A 287 -16.32 12.31 -16.80
CA THR A 287 -17.19 13.32 -16.21
C THR A 287 -17.58 12.89 -14.79
N ASP A 288 -18.38 13.68 -14.09
CA ASP A 288 -18.95 13.24 -12.81
C ASP A 288 -19.80 11.96 -12.95
N ALA A 289 -20.29 11.66 -14.17
CA ALA A 289 -21.11 10.48 -14.45
C ALA A 289 -20.31 9.21 -14.77
N GLY A 290 -19.00 9.32 -15.05
CA GLY A 290 -18.18 8.19 -15.47
C GLY A 290 -16.68 8.47 -15.43
N ARG A 291 -15.90 7.48 -14.97
CA ARG A 291 -14.44 7.62 -14.83
C ARG A 291 -13.70 6.34 -15.18
N TRP A 292 -12.45 6.50 -15.62
CA TRP A 292 -11.50 5.40 -15.76
C TRP A 292 -11.00 4.93 -14.41
N LEU A 293 -11.08 3.63 -14.19
CA LEU A 293 -10.44 2.91 -13.11
C LEU A 293 -9.50 1.86 -13.70
N TYR A 294 -8.62 1.33 -12.85
CA TYR A 294 -7.77 0.24 -13.24
C TYR A 294 -7.60 -0.77 -12.10
N GLU A 295 -7.16 -1.96 -12.49
CA GLU A 295 -6.61 -2.96 -11.59
C GLU A 295 -5.43 -3.66 -12.27
N THR A 296 -4.51 -4.17 -11.46
CA THR A 296 -3.34 -4.92 -11.95
C THR A 296 -2.80 -5.80 -10.84
N GLY A 297 -2.20 -6.93 -11.20
CA GLY A 297 -1.64 -7.90 -10.26
C GLY A 297 -1.72 -9.32 -10.83
N SER A 298 -1.94 -10.30 -9.95
CA SER A 298 -2.27 -11.68 -10.33
C SER A 298 -3.78 -11.84 -10.50
N LEU A 299 -4.19 -12.67 -11.46
CA LEU A 299 -5.58 -13.03 -11.71
C LEU A 299 -6.24 -13.69 -10.50
N GLU A 300 -5.47 -14.36 -9.65
CA GLU A 300 -5.97 -14.96 -8.40
C GLU A 300 -6.56 -13.91 -7.45
N PHE A 301 -6.06 -12.67 -7.50
CA PHE A 301 -6.52 -11.55 -6.67
C PHE A 301 -7.38 -10.55 -7.45
N SER A 302 -7.92 -10.95 -8.61
CA SER A 302 -8.71 -10.05 -9.47
C SER A 302 -9.92 -9.43 -8.78
N GLY A 303 -10.29 -8.22 -9.22
CA GLY A 303 -11.32 -7.41 -8.60
C GLY A 303 -10.96 -6.98 -7.19
N PHE A 304 -11.99 -6.89 -6.36
CA PHE A 304 -11.90 -6.51 -4.95
C PHE A 304 -11.26 -7.59 -4.06
N SER A 305 -10.67 -8.63 -4.64
CA SER A 305 -9.96 -9.70 -3.92
C SER A 305 -8.52 -9.32 -3.58
N GLY A 306 -7.96 -8.27 -4.22
CA GLY A 306 -6.65 -7.71 -3.85
C GLY A 306 -5.89 -6.94 -4.93
N SER A 307 -6.29 -7.04 -6.21
CA SER A 307 -5.64 -6.35 -7.35
C SER A 307 -6.24 -4.96 -7.62
N HIS A 308 -7.53 -4.77 -7.30
CA HIS A 308 -8.18 -3.47 -7.28
C HIS A 308 -7.93 -2.77 -5.95
N ILE A 309 -7.04 -1.77 -5.97
CA ILE A 309 -6.67 -0.98 -4.79
C ILE A 309 -6.64 0.49 -5.15
N CYS A 310 -6.98 1.34 -4.18
CA CYS A 310 -6.98 2.80 -4.35
C CYS A 310 -5.57 3.42 -4.29
N VAL A 311 -4.65 2.97 -5.15
CA VAL A 311 -3.36 3.63 -5.40
C VAL A 311 -3.43 4.30 -6.76
N PRO A 312 -3.13 5.61 -6.88
CA PRO A 312 -3.09 6.26 -8.19
C PRO A 312 -2.04 5.61 -9.12
N SER A 313 -2.37 5.50 -10.40
CA SER A 313 -1.56 4.73 -11.36
C SER A 313 -0.16 5.31 -11.58
N ASP A 314 -0.02 6.63 -11.41
CA ASP A 314 1.23 7.36 -11.57
C ASP A 314 2.23 7.09 -10.42
N VAL A 315 1.77 6.61 -9.27
CA VAL A 315 2.61 6.28 -8.10
C VAL A 315 2.46 4.84 -7.63
N ARG A 316 1.95 3.94 -8.48
CA ARG A 316 1.90 2.51 -8.20
C ARG A 316 3.03 1.80 -8.94
N PRO A 317 4.19 1.57 -8.30
CA PRO A 317 5.21 0.69 -8.84
C PRO A 317 4.65 -0.67 -9.27
N ILE A 318 5.15 -1.19 -10.39
CA ILE A 318 4.84 -2.54 -10.86
C ILE A 318 6.12 -3.30 -11.21
N VAL A 319 6.10 -4.62 -11.03
CA VAL A 319 7.27 -5.48 -11.32
C VAL A 319 7.10 -6.20 -12.65
N SER A 320 6.14 -7.11 -12.75
CA SER A 320 5.72 -7.76 -14.01
C SER A 320 4.39 -8.49 -13.75
N PRO A 321 3.30 -7.74 -13.52
CA PRO A 321 2.01 -8.32 -13.17
C PRO A 321 1.52 -9.27 -14.27
N GLU A 322 0.61 -10.17 -13.90
CA GLU A 322 0.00 -11.11 -14.84
C GLU A 322 -0.96 -10.40 -15.80
N TYR A 323 -1.61 -9.35 -15.33
CA TYR A 323 -2.52 -8.56 -16.14
C TYR A 323 -2.64 -7.10 -15.68
N MET A 324 -3.19 -6.26 -16.55
CA MET A 324 -3.71 -4.96 -16.20
C MET A 324 -5.01 -4.70 -16.96
N THR A 325 -6.03 -4.19 -16.28
CA THR A 325 -7.30 -3.81 -16.91
C THR A 325 -7.64 -2.38 -16.56
N TRP A 326 -7.88 -1.56 -17.59
CA TRP A 326 -8.52 -0.26 -17.51
C TRP A 326 -9.98 -0.41 -17.90
N TYR A 327 -10.88 0.06 -17.06
CA TYR A 327 -12.32 -0.07 -17.29
C TYR A 327 -13.07 1.19 -16.88
N TRP A 328 -14.18 1.43 -17.56
CA TRP A 328 -15.07 2.55 -17.27
C TRP A 328 -16.03 2.18 -16.15
N LEU A 329 -16.07 3.01 -15.09
CA LEU A 329 -17.09 2.92 -14.06
C LEU A 329 -18.05 4.10 -14.18
N GLY A 330 -19.34 3.81 -14.30
CA GLY A 330 -20.40 4.80 -14.46
C GLY A 330 -21.08 4.70 -15.83
N SER A 331 -21.93 5.67 -16.14
CA SER A 331 -22.52 5.75 -17.48
C SER A 331 -21.46 6.25 -18.46
N PRO A 332 -21.36 5.68 -19.68
CA PRO A 332 -20.66 6.36 -20.76
C PRO A 332 -21.29 7.75 -20.96
N ALA A 333 -20.46 8.76 -21.20
CA ALA A 333 -20.92 10.11 -21.48
C ALA A 333 -21.74 10.17 -22.78
#